data_AF-A0A7W9ZLM6-F1
#
_entry.id   AF-A0A7W9ZLM6-F1
#
_cell.length_a   1.000
_cell.length_b   1.000
_cell.length_c   1.000
_cell.angle_alpha   90.00
_cell.angle_beta   90.00
_cell.angle_gamma   90.00
#
_symmetry.space_group_name_H-M   'P 1'
#
loop_
_entity.id
_entity.type
_entity.pdbx_description
1 polymer ?
#
loop_
_entity_poly.entity_id
_entity_poly.type
_entity_poly.pdbx_seq_one_letter_code
_entity_poly.pdbx_strand_id
1 'polypeptide(L)'
;MGWRQGQSYSSDLRVRVLAAVDSGMPARQAALLFQVSVSYIYKAQIRRRKTGESEASTVRGHRPRKLTPEQEQAIGAYIQAQSDTTIAAIQRWLESEYGVRISSGALWLAIDRLGLTFKKNTARQRARKAGRCKPEADLESRTALS
;
A
#
# COMPACT_ATOMS: atom_id res chain seq x y z
N MET A 1 22.90 10.73 15.07
CA MET A 1 22.15 10.01 14.02
C MET A 1 22.92 10.14 12.70
N GLY A 2 23.51 9.06 12.22
CA GLY A 2 24.27 9.04 10.96
C GLY A 2 23.36 9.05 9.72
N TRP A 3 23.85 9.61 8.63
CA TRP A 3 23.17 9.69 7.34
C TRP A 3 22.87 8.28 6.78
N ARG A 4 21.66 8.03 6.26
CA ARG A 4 21.26 6.75 5.65
C ARG A 4 21.07 6.89 4.14
N GLN A 5 21.55 5.91 3.37
CA GLN A 5 21.30 5.84 1.92
C GLN A 5 19.79 5.86 1.64
N GLY A 6 19.38 6.67 0.66
CA GLY A 6 17.96 6.89 0.33
C GLY A 6 17.25 7.95 1.18
N GLN A 7 17.92 8.54 2.18
CA GLN A 7 17.38 9.65 2.94
C GLN A 7 17.48 10.95 2.12
N SER A 8 16.40 11.72 2.06
CA SER A 8 16.43 13.07 1.50
C SER A 8 17.25 14.00 2.39
N TYR A 9 18.05 14.87 1.78
CA TYR A 9 18.62 16.02 2.49
C TYR A 9 17.52 16.87 3.15
N SER A 10 17.87 17.56 4.23
CA SER A 10 16.94 18.41 4.98
C SER A 10 16.31 19.50 4.10
N SER A 11 15.11 19.94 4.48
CA SER A 11 14.43 21.07 3.83
C SER A 11 15.29 22.33 3.88
N ASP A 12 15.87 22.64 5.04
CA ASP A 12 16.77 23.79 5.24
C ASP A 12 17.94 23.80 4.24
N LEU A 13 18.64 22.67 4.09
CA LEU A 13 19.76 22.57 3.15
C LEU A 13 19.29 22.83 1.72
N ARG A 14 18.13 22.29 1.33
CA ARG A 14 17.56 22.51 0.00
C ARG A 14 17.23 23.98 -0.23
N VAL A 15 16.59 24.64 0.75
CA VAL A 15 16.23 26.07 0.64
C VAL A 15 17.48 26.93 0.47
N ARG A 16 18.51 26.71 1.30
CA ARG A 16 19.77 27.48 1.23
C ARG A 16 20.53 27.26 -0.07
N VAL A 17 20.61 26.02 -0.55
CA VAL A 17 21.24 25.69 -1.83
C VAL A 17 20.51 26.35 -3.00
N LEU A 18 19.17 26.31 -3.01
CA LEU A 18 18.37 26.93 -4.07
C LEU A 18 18.50 28.46 -4.04
N ALA A 19 18.43 29.08 -2.85
CA ALA A 19 18.57 30.52 -2.69
C ALA A 19 19.94 31.03 -3.18
N ALA A 20 21.02 30.31 -2.89
CA ALA A 20 22.36 30.69 -3.37
C ALA A 20 22.46 30.63 -4.90
N VAL A 21 21.85 29.64 -5.54
CA VAL A 21 21.87 29.54 -7.01
C VAL A 21 20.94 30.59 -7.64
N ASP A 22 19.80 30.86 -7.02
CA ASP A 22 18.88 31.93 -7.45
C ASP A 22 19.55 33.32 -7.36
N SER A 23 20.43 33.54 -6.38
CA SER A 23 21.22 34.77 -6.27
C SER A 23 22.38 34.84 -7.28
N GLY A 24 22.44 33.94 -8.26
CA GLY A 24 23.43 33.93 -9.32
C GLY A 24 24.72 33.15 -9.00
N MET A 25 24.81 32.44 -7.87
CA MET A 25 25.99 31.63 -7.57
C MET A 25 26.09 30.44 -8.54
N PRO A 26 27.28 30.20 -9.15
CA PRO A 26 27.51 29.02 -9.96
C PRO A 26 27.26 27.72 -9.19
N ALA A 27 26.59 26.76 -9.81
CA ALA A 27 26.23 25.49 -9.16
C ALA A 27 27.45 24.72 -8.60
N ARG A 28 28.62 24.81 -9.25
CA ARG A 28 29.87 24.21 -8.75
C ARG A 28 30.35 24.86 -7.45
N GLN A 29 30.21 26.17 -7.33
CA GLN A 29 30.60 26.90 -6.12
C GLN A 29 29.62 26.61 -4.98
N ALA A 30 28.31 26.58 -5.26
CA ALA A 30 27.29 26.18 -4.29
C ALA A 30 27.49 24.73 -3.81
N ALA A 31 27.85 23.81 -4.71
CA ALA A 31 28.15 22.42 -4.35
C ALA A 31 29.28 22.30 -3.32
N LEU A 32 30.36 23.07 -3.49
CA LEU A 32 31.47 23.11 -2.54
C LEU A 32 31.08 23.76 -1.21
N LEU A 33 30.34 24.87 -1.25
CA LEU A 33 29.91 25.59 -0.05
C LEU A 33 28.99 24.74 0.84
N PHE A 34 28.06 24.02 0.22
CA PHE A 34 27.05 23.22 0.92
C PHE A 34 27.43 21.74 1.06
N GLN A 35 28.61 21.33 0.58
CA GLN A 35 29.09 19.94 0.61
C GLN A 35 28.08 18.96 -0.01
N VAL A 36 27.50 19.35 -1.15
CA VAL A 36 26.54 18.55 -1.92
C VAL A 36 27.03 18.31 -3.34
N SER A 37 26.56 17.24 -3.97
CA SER A 37 26.85 17.01 -5.39
C SER A 37 26.22 18.08 -6.30
N VAL A 38 26.89 18.44 -7.39
CA VAL A 38 26.33 19.32 -8.43
C VAL A 38 25.03 18.74 -9.03
N SER A 39 24.98 17.42 -9.23
CA SER A 39 23.78 16.75 -9.74
C SER A 39 22.57 16.89 -8.81
N TYR A 40 22.78 16.93 -7.48
CA TYR A 40 21.72 17.21 -6.52
C TYR A 40 21.10 18.60 -6.74
N ILE A 41 21.92 19.62 -6.98
CA ILE A 41 21.47 20.99 -7.20
C ILE A 41 20.56 21.06 -8.44
N TYR A 42 20.97 20.46 -9.56
CA TYR A 42 20.14 20.38 -10.76
C TYR A 42 18.83 19.62 -10.51
N LYS A 43 18.88 18.48 -9.81
CA LYS A 43 17.68 17.73 -9.45
C LYS A 43 16.74 18.55 -8.55
N ALA A 44 17.27 19.35 -7.63
CA ALA A 44 16.48 20.24 -6.79
C ALA A 44 15.80 21.35 -7.60
N GLN A 45 16.52 22.00 -8.52
CA GLN A 45 15.94 23.01 -9.43
C GLN A 45 14.85 22.42 -10.34
N ILE A 46 15.10 21.24 -10.95
CA ILE A 46 14.12 20.57 -11.81
C ILE A 46 12.86 20.24 -11.02
N ARG A 47 12.98 19.76 -9.79
CA ARG A 47 11.82 19.50 -8.92
C ARG A 47 11.06 20.78 -8.62
N ARG A 48 11.73 21.85 -8.18
CA ARG A 48 11.08 23.15 -7.91
C ARG A 48 10.31 23.67 -9.13
N ARG A 49 10.88 23.55 -10.34
CA ARG A 49 10.19 23.93 -11.59
C ARG A 49 8.95 23.08 -11.88
N LYS A 50 8.97 21.80 -11.51
CA LYS A 50 7.85 20.86 -11.74
C LYS A 50 6.75 20.95 -10.69
N THR A 51 7.09 21.19 -9.42
CA THR A 51 6.15 21.14 -8.30
C THR A 51 5.85 22.50 -7.68
N GLY A 52 6.61 23.56 -8.02
CA GLY A 52 6.52 24.88 -7.37
C GLY A 52 7.09 24.93 -5.95
N GLU A 53 7.17 23.79 -5.28
CA GLU A 53 7.64 23.66 -3.91
C GLU A 53 9.18 23.69 -3.81
N SER A 54 9.68 24.56 -2.92
CA SER A 54 11.11 24.69 -2.57
C SER A 54 11.51 23.74 -1.44
N GLU A 55 10.53 23.15 -0.75
CA GLU A 55 10.73 22.26 0.38
C GLU A 55 10.82 20.79 -0.05
N ALA A 56 11.37 19.94 0.83
CA ALA A 56 11.29 18.51 0.62
C ALA A 56 9.83 18.07 0.82
N SER A 57 9.16 17.61 -0.25
CA SER A 57 7.79 17.10 -0.16
C SER A 57 7.68 16.09 0.99
N THR A 58 6.84 16.40 1.97
CA THR A 58 6.54 15.56 3.14
C THR A 58 5.75 14.31 2.76
N VAL A 59 5.26 14.25 1.52
CA VAL A 59 4.46 13.15 1.00
C VAL A 59 5.36 11.97 0.67
N ARG A 60 5.51 11.06 1.65
CA ARG A 60 5.85 9.66 1.34
C ARG A 60 4.84 9.17 0.32
N GLY A 61 5.33 8.69 -0.82
CA GLY A 61 4.53 8.17 -1.93
C GLY A 61 3.70 6.96 -1.51
N HIS A 62 2.58 7.19 -0.84
CA HIS A 62 1.53 6.21 -0.69
C HIS A 62 0.57 6.41 -1.85
N ARG A 63 0.27 5.32 -2.56
CA ARG A 63 -0.76 5.34 -3.60
C ARG A 63 -2.04 5.89 -2.96
N PRO A 64 -2.76 6.80 -3.66
CA PRO A 64 -4.03 7.30 -3.16
C PRO A 64 -4.97 6.12 -2.91
N ARG A 65 -5.81 6.25 -1.87
CA ARG A 65 -6.76 5.21 -1.48
C ARG A 65 -7.74 4.99 -2.63
N LYS A 66 -8.16 3.74 -2.84
CA LYS A 66 -9.18 3.40 -3.84
C LYS A 66 -10.58 3.82 -3.42
N LEU A 67 -10.83 3.93 -2.11
CA LEU A 67 -12.11 4.34 -1.55
C LEU A 67 -12.01 5.78 -1.05
N THR A 68 -13.03 6.57 -1.34
CA THR A 68 -13.23 7.88 -0.71
C THR A 68 -13.72 7.70 0.74
N PRO A 69 -13.55 8.71 1.61
CA PRO A 69 -14.11 8.66 2.97
C PRO A 69 -15.63 8.39 2.98
N GLU A 70 -16.37 8.94 2.02
CA GLU A 70 -17.82 8.73 1.87
C GLU A 70 -18.15 7.27 1.56
N GLN A 71 -17.39 6.64 0.66
CA GLN A 71 -17.55 5.22 0.33
C GLN A 71 -17.20 4.32 1.53
N GLU A 72 -16.19 4.69 2.34
CA GLU A 72 -15.90 3.98 3.58
C GLU A 72 -17.08 4.06 4.57
N GLN A 73 -17.67 5.25 4.77
CA GLN A 73 -18.85 5.40 5.63
C GLN A 73 -20.07 4.61 5.12
N ALA A 74 -20.30 4.59 3.81
CA ALA A 74 -21.39 3.82 3.20
C ALA A 74 -21.21 2.31 3.43
N ILE A 75 -19.98 1.79 3.36
CA ILE A 75 -19.67 0.40 3.76
C ILE A 75 -20.04 0.17 5.22
N GLY A 76 -19.70 1.11 6.11
CA GLY A 76 -20.03 1.01 7.53
C GLY A 76 -21.54 0.93 7.77
N ALA A 77 -22.32 1.81 7.13
CA ALA A 77 -23.78 1.80 7.21
C ALA A 77 -24.38 0.50 6.67
N TYR A 78 -23.86 0.00 5.55
CA TYR A 78 -24.29 -1.26 4.95
C TYR A 78 -24.02 -2.48 5.86
N ILE A 79 -22.85 -2.52 6.51
CA ILE A 79 -22.50 -3.58 7.48
C ILE A 79 -23.38 -3.51 8.72
N GLN A 80 -23.67 -2.31 9.24
CA GLN A 80 -24.55 -2.14 10.40
C GLN A 80 -26.00 -2.55 10.11
N ALA A 81 -26.49 -2.28 8.90
CA ALA A 81 -27.82 -2.72 8.46
C ALA A 81 -27.88 -4.25 8.25
N GLN A 82 -26.78 -4.88 7.86
CA GLN A 82 -26.71 -6.31 7.52
C GLN A 82 -25.47 -6.98 8.13
N SER A 83 -25.57 -7.32 9.42
CA SER A 83 -24.45 -7.83 10.24
C SER A 83 -23.90 -9.20 9.83
N ASP A 84 -24.63 -9.99 9.02
CA ASP A 84 -24.20 -11.31 8.54
C ASP A 84 -23.64 -11.28 7.10
N THR A 85 -23.30 -10.10 6.58
CA THR A 85 -22.86 -9.96 5.20
C THR A 85 -21.43 -10.46 4.99
N THR A 86 -21.26 -11.35 4.02
CA THR A 86 -19.93 -11.83 3.62
C THR A 86 -19.13 -10.75 2.88
N ILE A 87 -17.79 -10.80 2.97
CA ILE A 87 -16.87 -9.94 2.20
C ILE A 87 -17.21 -9.90 0.70
N ALA A 88 -17.53 -11.06 0.13
CA ALA A 88 -17.87 -11.18 -1.30
C ALA A 88 -19.18 -10.47 -1.67
N ALA A 89 -20.11 -10.33 -0.73
CA ALA A 89 -21.33 -9.55 -0.94
C ALA A 89 -21.04 -8.04 -0.86
N ILE A 90 -20.21 -7.59 0.08
CA ILE A 90 -19.79 -6.18 0.16
C ILE A 90 -19.02 -5.77 -1.10
N GLN A 91 -18.15 -6.64 -1.64
CA GLN A 91 -17.44 -6.37 -2.90
C GLN A 91 -18.39 -6.22 -4.09
N ARG A 92 -19.41 -7.10 -4.20
CA ARG A 92 -20.42 -7.01 -5.25
C ARG A 92 -21.27 -5.76 -5.13
N TRP A 93 -21.65 -5.40 -3.90
CA TRP A 93 -22.39 -4.18 -3.63
C TRP A 93 -21.57 -2.92 -3.95
N LEU A 94 -20.29 -2.88 -3.60
CA LEU A 94 -19.39 -1.77 -3.97
C LEU A 94 -19.21 -1.64 -5.48
N GLU A 95 -19.17 -2.77 -6.19
CA GLU A 95 -19.10 -2.77 -7.64
C GLU A 95 -20.41 -2.29 -8.28
N SER A 96 -21.57 -2.69 -7.76
CA SER A 96 -22.86 -2.26 -8.29
C SER A 96 -23.18 -0.79 -7.99
N GLU A 97 -22.89 -0.33 -6.77
CA GLU A 97 -23.30 1.00 -6.29
C GLU A 97 -22.29 2.09 -6.70
N TYR A 98 -20.99 1.77 -6.63
CA TYR A 98 -19.92 2.75 -6.83
C TYR A 98 -18.99 2.43 -8.01
N GLY A 99 -19.14 1.27 -8.66
CA GLY A 99 -18.24 0.84 -9.73
C GLY A 99 -16.81 0.52 -9.25
N VAL A 100 -16.60 0.37 -7.93
CA VAL A 100 -15.26 0.23 -7.35
C VAL A 100 -14.94 -1.23 -7.02
N ARG A 101 -13.91 -1.78 -7.70
CA ARG A 101 -13.36 -3.10 -7.40
C ARG A 101 -12.16 -3.02 -6.44
N ILE A 102 -12.31 -3.62 -5.26
CA ILE A 102 -11.26 -3.75 -4.24
C ILE A 102 -11.00 -5.21 -3.88
N SER A 103 -9.76 -5.52 -3.50
CA SER A 103 -9.40 -6.83 -2.95
C SER A 103 -9.93 -6.98 -1.52
N SER A 104 -10.07 -8.22 -1.04
CA SER A 104 -10.52 -8.49 0.33
C SER A 104 -9.62 -7.82 1.38
N GLY A 105 -8.31 -7.76 1.14
CA GLY A 105 -7.37 -7.08 2.05
C GLY A 105 -7.58 -5.56 2.09
N ALA A 106 -7.87 -4.92 0.94
CA ALA A 106 -8.19 -3.49 0.90
C ALA A 106 -9.53 -3.18 1.60
N LEU A 107 -10.51 -4.08 1.49
CA LEU A 107 -11.77 -3.97 2.22
C LEU A 107 -11.55 -4.11 3.74
N TRP A 108 -10.76 -5.09 4.18
CA TRP A 108 -10.41 -5.24 5.60
C TRP A 108 -9.77 -3.99 6.17
N LEU A 109 -8.82 -3.39 5.46
CA LEU A 109 -8.19 -2.13 5.89
C LEU A 109 -9.20 -0.98 5.96
N ALA A 110 -10.22 -0.94 5.10
CA ALA A 110 -11.28 0.07 5.16
C ALA A 110 -12.20 -0.14 6.38
N ILE A 111 -12.57 -1.39 6.65
CA ILE A 111 -13.39 -1.76 7.81
C ILE A 111 -12.64 -1.50 9.13
N ASP A 112 -11.36 -1.84 9.19
CA ASP A 112 -10.48 -1.61 10.34
C ASP A 112 -10.36 -0.11 10.66
N ARG A 113 -10.24 0.75 9.64
CA ARG A 113 -10.25 2.21 9.79
C ARG A 113 -11.55 2.76 10.36
N LEU A 114 -12.68 2.11 10.10
CA LEU A 114 -13.99 2.49 10.64
C LEU A 114 -14.20 1.97 12.07
N GLY A 115 -13.23 1.25 12.64
CA GLY A 115 -13.33 0.65 13.97
C GLY A 115 -14.39 -0.45 14.07
N LEU A 116 -14.83 -1.01 12.94
CA LEU A 116 -15.87 -2.03 12.90
C LEU A 116 -15.25 -3.42 13.04
N THR A 117 -15.46 -4.07 14.18
CA THR A 117 -15.06 -5.46 14.37
C THR A 117 -16.13 -6.40 13.79
N PHE A 118 -15.83 -7.09 12.70
CA PHE A 118 -16.74 -8.12 12.16
C PHE A 118 -16.84 -9.29 13.16
N LYS A 119 -18.04 -9.53 13.69
CA LYS A 119 -18.29 -10.70 14.54
C LYS A 119 -18.18 -11.96 13.68
N LYS A 120 -17.19 -12.82 13.94
CA LYS A 120 -17.05 -14.11 13.23
C LYS A 120 -18.26 -14.99 13.51
N ASN A 121 -19.12 -15.19 12.51
CA ASN A 121 -20.18 -16.20 12.56
C ASN A 121 -19.68 -17.49 11.86
N THR A 122 -19.04 -18.38 12.63
CA THR A 122 -18.58 -19.70 12.14
C THR A 122 -19.76 -20.69 12.06
N ALA A 123 -20.74 -20.43 11.20
CA ALA A 123 -21.91 -21.29 11.06
C ALA A 123 -21.75 -22.42 10.04
N ARG A 124 -20.60 -22.58 9.37
CA ARG A 124 -20.48 -23.58 8.27
C ARG A 124 -19.09 -24.20 8.10
N GLN A 125 -18.60 -24.94 9.11
CA GLN A 125 -17.44 -25.83 8.97
C GLN A 125 -17.61 -27.19 9.68
N ARG A 126 -18.83 -27.74 9.71
CA ARG A 126 -19.04 -29.15 10.06
C ARG A 126 -19.94 -29.85 9.04
N ALA A 127 -19.39 -30.10 7.86
CA ALA A 127 -19.74 -31.29 7.10
C ALA A 127 -18.58 -32.27 7.27
N ARG A 128 -18.63 -33.08 8.34
CA ARG A 128 -17.75 -34.25 8.45
C ARG A 128 -18.18 -35.21 7.35
N LYS A 129 -17.36 -35.42 6.33
CA LYS A 129 -17.52 -36.61 5.48
C LYS A 129 -16.97 -37.79 6.27
N ALA A 130 -17.88 -38.56 6.88
CA ALA A 130 -17.57 -39.90 7.34
C ALA A 130 -17.31 -40.76 6.09
N GLY A 131 -16.12 -41.37 6.02
CA GLY A 131 -15.73 -42.20 4.88
C GLY A 131 -14.38 -42.84 5.12
N ARG A 132 -14.40 -43.93 5.89
CA ARG A 132 -13.29 -44.82 6.20
C ARG A 132 -12.96 -45.68 4.97
N CYS A 133 -11.69 -45.87 4.64
CA CYS A 133 -11.11 -47.15 4.23
C CYS A 133 -9.60 -47.15 4.52
N LYS A 134 -9.12 -48.30 5.01
CA LYS A 134 -7.76 -48.59 5.52
C LYS A 134 -6.75 -48.76 4.37
N PRO A 135 -5.43 -48.73 4.63
CA PRO A 135 -4.42 -48.98 3.61
C PRO A 135 -4.35 -50.49 3.32
N GLU A 136 -4.34 -50.85 2.04
CA GLU A 136 -4.02 -52.20 1.60
C GLU A 136 -2.56 -52.21 1.13
N ALA A 137 -1.79 -53.07 1.79
CA ALA A 137 -0.38 -53.24 1.62
C ALA A 137 -0.08 -54.11 0.38
N ASP A 138 1.00 -53.75 -0.30
CA ASP A 138 2.04 -54.65 -0.83
C ASP A 138 1.64 -55.80 -1.75
N LEU A 139 1.98 -55.68 -3.05
CA LEU A 139 2.18 -56.80 -3.99
C LEU A 139 2.82 -56.30 -5.30
N GLU A 140 4.06 -55.79 -5.22
CA GLU A 140 4.96 -55.81 -6.37
C GLU A 140 5.78 -57.09 -6.32
N SER A 141 5.37 -58.10 -7.06
CA SER A 141 6.27 -59.18 -7.48
C SER A 141 5.88 -59.73 -8.84
N ARG A 142 6.90 -59.77 -9.71
CA ARG A 142 7.08 -60.62 -10.90
C ARG A 142 6.69 -60.06 -12.27
N THR A 143 7.59 -59.24 -12.79
CA THR A 143 7.91 -59.22 -14.23
C THR A 143 9.16 -60.10 -14.43
N ALA A 144 8.98 -61.34 -14.88
CA ALA A 144 10.04 -62.18 -15.47
C ALA A 144 9.40 -63.36 -16.21
N LEU A 145 9.27 -63.24 -17.55
CA LEU A 145 9.27 -64.34 -18.53
C LEU A 145 9.17 -63.79 -19.96
N SER A 146 10.32 -63.42 -20.51
CA SER A 146 10.79 -63.71 -21.88
C SER A 146 12.24 -63.29 -21.99
#